data_AF-A0A7S0BMS8-F1
#
_entry.id   AF-A0A7S0BMS8-F1
#
_cell.length_a   1.000
_cell.length_b   1.000
_cell.length_c   1.000
_cell.angle_alpha   90.00
_cell.angle_beta   90.00
_cell.angle_gamma   90.00
#
_symmetry.space_group_name_H-M   'P 1'
#
loop_
_entity.id
_entity.type
_entity.pdbx_description
1 polymer ?
#
loop_
_entity_poly.entity_id
_entity_poly.type
_entity_poly.pdbx_seq_one_letter_code
_entity_poly.pdbx_strand_id
1 'polypeptide(L)'
;QARLKFKYPHIASEVLSAEQAKITDGLVNNTSMMMRLFDLLDSEEGIDPIQAKNFAKVVVCLLRIKNAETMEAILQRQNFMIGILRNANAAPITDIIVRILDNPETERPFSTIVEPPSSEAVQLLAESEILMGLGDLCIATIEEGSSLSDEEEERLRYERIENSSLVMIDLTRRVLQLSQAHYTMPENLNIFSNPGTIGRIMDTALDGDLSDPIVRVGLIHVLNVFIELLTTELNFCSPSRPKNEDEQQEMNSIIRAMTASRPRSTSVGSSPLPSPKSVSSTNREQLVSTFMLERELK
;
A
#
# COMPACT_ATOMS: atom_id res chain seq x y z
N GLN A 1 28.75 -18.29 -8.86
CA GLN A 1 28.04 -17.80 -7.66
C GLN A 1 26.94 -16.79 -8.00
N ALA A 2 27.20 -15.71 -8.75
CA ALA A 2 26.14 -14.74 -9.14
C ALA A 2 24.93 -15.33 -9.88
N ARG A 3 25.10 -16.36 -10.72
CA ARG A 3 23.98 -17.05 -11.40
C ARG A 3 23.02 -17.73 -10.43
N LEU A 4 23.55 -18.36 -9.37
CA LEU A 4 22.76 -19.01 -8.33
C LEU A 4 22.06 -17.97 -7.43
N LYS A 5 22.74 -16.85 -7.14
CA LYS A 5 22.23 -15.79 -6.26
C LYS A 5 21.15 -14.91 -6.90
N PHE A 6 21.25 -14.62 -8.21
CA PHE A 6 20.37 -13.64 -8.85
C PHE A 6 19.63 -14.17 -10.08
N LYS A 7 20.33 -14.86 -10.99
CA LYS A 7 19.72 -15.30 -12.27
C LYS A 7 18.65 -16.36 -12.07
N TYR A 8 18.93 -17.40 -11.28
CA TYR A 8 17.95 -18.47 -11.07
C TYR A 8 16.75 -18.06 -10.22
N PRO A 9 16.90 -17.30 -9.12
CA PRO A 9 15.75 -16.77 -8.40
C PRO A 9 14.83 -15.92 -9.28
N HIS A 10 15.42 -15.09 -10.16
CA HIS A 10 14.64 -14.31 -11.11
C HIS A 10 13.85 -15.21 -12.08
N ILE A 11 14.52 -16.14 -12.76
CA ILE A 11 13.85 -17.07 -13.69
C ILE A 11 12.78 -17.91 -12.97
N ALA A 12 13.08 -18.38 -11.76
CA ALA A 12 12.12 -19.13 -10.95
C ALA A 12 10.89 -18.28 -10.64
N SER A 13 11.07 -17.01 -10.26
CA SER A 13 9.95 -16.10 -10.02
C SER A 13 9.10 -15.87 -11.27
N GLU A 14 9.70 -15.75 -12.47
CA GLU A 14 8.97 -15.64 -13.74
C GLU A 14 8.14 -16.89 -14.02
N VAL A 15 8.72 -18.07 -13.81
CA VAL A 15 8.03 -19.36 -14.05
C VAL A 15 6.90 -19.58 -13.04
N LEU A 16 7.15 -19.34 -11.76
CA LEU A 16 6.16 -19.53 -10.70
C LEU A 16 5.02 -18.51 -10.78
N SER A 17 5.30 -17.30 -11.27
CA SER A 17 4.29 -16.25 -11.50
C SER A 17 3.72 -16.26 -12.93
N ALA A 18 3.94 -17.31 -13.72
CA ALA A 18 3.46 -17.39 -15.11
C ALA A 18 1.96 -17.72 -15.22
N GLU A 19 1.25 -17.83 -14.09
CA GLU A 19 -0.19 -18.13 -14.02
C GLU A 19 -0.60 -19.45 -14.70
N GLN A 20 0.36 -20.36 -14.89
CA GLN A 20 0.08 -21.69 -15.40
C GLN A 20 -0.44 -22.56 -14.25
N ALA A 21 -1.73 -22.94 -14.31
CA ALA A 21 -2.43 -23.72 -13.28
C ALA A 21 -1.62 -24.93 -12.80
N LYS A 22 -1.02 -25.73 -13.70
CA LYS A 22 -0.21 -26.88 -13.30
C LYS A 22 1.00 -26.54 -12.41
N ILE A 23 1.60 -25.38 -12.63
CA ILE A 23 2.75 -24.91 -11.86
C ILE A 23 2.28 -24.37 -10.51
N THR A 24 1.24 -23.52 -10.52
CA THR A 24 0.72 -22.86 -9.32
C THR A 24 0.06 -23.87 -8.39
N ASP A 25 -0.74 -24.81 -8.94
CA ASP A 25 -1.30 -25.96 -8.21
C ASP A 25 -0.19 -26.82 -7.61
N GLY A 26 0.87 -27.11 -8.38
CA GLY A 26 2.00 -27.91 -7.89
C GLY A 26 2.74 -27.25 -6.73
N LEU A 27 2.81 -25.91 -6.72
CA LEU A 27 3.44 -25.14 -5.64
C LEU A 27 2.56 -25.08 -4.39
N VAL A 28 1.30 -24.61 -4.52
CA VAL A 28 0.43 -24.38 -3.35
C VAL A 28 0.01 -25.67 -2.64
N ASN A 29 -0.11 -26.79 -3.38
CA ASN A 29 -0.40 -28.10 -2.79
C ASN A 29 0.84 -28.77 -2.18
N ASN A 30 2.01 -28.15 -2.25
CA ASN A 30 3.24 -28.66 -1.65
C ASN A 30 3.70 -27.76 -0.50
N THR A 31 3.24 -28.08 0.71
CA THR A 31 3.57 -27.33 1.94
C THR A 31 5.07 -27.14 2.11
N SER A 32 5.90 -28.14 1.80
CA SER A 32 7.36 -28.02 1.95
C SER A 32 7.97 -26.97 0.99
N MET A 33 7.43 -26.82 -0.21
CA MET A 33 7.86 -25.80 -1.16
C MET A 33 7.38 -24.41 -0.75
N MET A 34 6.14 -24.29 -0.26
CA MET A 34 5.60 -23.04 0.29
C MET A 34 6.42 -22.55 1.49
N MET A 35 6.73 -23.45 2.44
CA MET A 35 7.55 -23.09 3.60
C MET A 35 8.97 -22.67 3.17
N ARG A 36 9.56 -23.36 2.20
CA ARG A 36 10.86 -22.99 1.65
C ARG A 36 10.86 -21.65 0.93
N LEU A 37 9.75 -21.27 0.30
CA LEU A 37 9.56 -19.93 -0.26
C LEU A 37 9.54 -18.89 0.87
N PHE A 38 8.81 -19.17 1.96
CA PHE A 38 8.68 -18.27 3.12
C PHE A 38 9.96 -18.17 3.97
N ASP A 39 10.84 -19.18 3.95
CA ASP A 39 12.16 -19.13 4.60
C ASP A 39 13.02 -17.94 4.12
N LEU A 40 12.72 -17.37 2.94
CA LEU A 40 13.40 -16.16 2.46
C LEU A 40 13.19 -14.94 3.37
N LEU A 41 12.13 -14.92 4.19
CA LEU A 41 11.88 -13.85 5.16
C LEU A 41 12.77 -13.94 6.40
N ASP A 42 13.37 -15.11 6.68
CA ASP A 42 14.06 -15.38 7.94
C ASP A 42 15.55 -14.96 7.94
N SER A 43 16.06 -14.42 6.84
CA SER A 43 17.45 -13.96 6.73
C SER A 43 17.82 -13.00 7.87
N GLU A 44 18.90 -13.29 8.61
CA GLU A 44 19.38 -12.43 9.71
C GLU A 44 19.83 -11.04 9.23
N GLU A 45 20.46 -10.98 8.05
CA GLU A 45 20.88 -9.72 7.40
C GLU A 45 19.72 -9.00 6.69
N GLY A 46 18.51 -9.54 6.77
CA GLY A 46 17.39 -9.14 5.93
C GLY A 46 17.46 -9.75 4.52
N ILE A 47 16.35 -9.65 3.79
CA ILE A 47 16.24 -10.17 2.44
C ILE A 47 16.96 -9.23 1.45
N ASP A 48 17.73 -9.81 0.52
CA ASP A 48 18.34 -9.06 -0.58
C ASP A 48 17.26 -8.38 -1.44
N PRO A 49 17.42 -7.10 -1.87
CA PRO A 49 16.39 -6.38 -2.61
C PRO A 49 15.86 -7.08 -3.87
N ILE A 50 16.73 -7.78 -4.59
CA ILE A 50 16.33 -8.54 -5.80
C ILE A 50 15.52 -9.77 -5.39
N GLN A 51 15.93 -10.43 -4.30
CA GLN A 51 15.18 -11.57 -3.76
C GLN A 51 13.82 -11.14 -3.20
N ALA A 52 13.74 -9.99 -2.53
CA ALA A 52 12.48 -9.40 -2.07
C ALA A 52 11.49 -9.21 -3.21
N LYS A 53 11.94 -8.60 -4.31
CA LYS A 53 11.11 -8.41 -5.50
C LYS A 53 10.62 -9.74 -6.06
N ASN A 54 11.51 -10.73 -6.22
CA ASN A 54 11.16 -12.04 -6.75
C ASN A 54 10.18 -12.79 -5.84
N PHE A 55 10.41 -12.75 -4.52
CA PHE A 55 9.55 -13.33 -3.51
C PHE A 55 8.15 -12.71 -3.56
N ALA A 56 8.08 -11.38 -3.43
CA ALA A 56 6.82 -10.65 -3.45
C ALA A 56 6.03 -10.91 -4.73
N LYS A 57 6.70 -10.92 -5.88
CA LYS A 57 6.06 -11.25 -7.17
C LYS A 57 5.35 -12.60 -7.13
N VAL A 58 5.99 -13.64 -6.59
CA VAL A 58 5.39 -14.97 -6.48
C VAL A 58 4.23 -14.95 -5.49
N VAL A 59 4.44 -14.42 -4.28
CA VAL A 59 3.41 -14.40 -3.23
C VAL A 59 2.17 -13.60 -3.64
N VAL A 60 2.35 -12.41 -4.22
CA VAL A 60 1.24 -11.57 -4.71
C VAL A 60 0.50 -12.25 -5.87
N CYS A 61 1.23 -12.93 -6.78
CA CYS A 61 0.59 -13.73 -7.82
C CYS A 61 -0.30 -14.80 -7.18
N LEU A 62 0.24 -15.59 -6.24
CA LEU A 62 -0.49 -16.65 -5.56
C LEU A 62 -1.69 -16.13 -4.74
N LEU A 63 -1.56 -15.02 -4.02
CA LEU A 63 -2.67 -14.38 -3.32
C LEU A 63 -3.81 -13.99 -4.26
N ARG A 64 -3.49 -13.61 -5.51
CA ARG A 64 -4.50 -13.26 -6.51
C ARG A 64 -5.18 -14.48 -7.14
N ILE A 65 -4.42 -15.51 -7.56
CA ILE A 65 -4.97 -16.63 -8.34
C ILE A 65 -5.25 -17.91 -7.53
N LYS A 66 -4.72 -18.00 -6.30
CA LYS A 66 -4.78 -19.15 -5.39
C LYS A 66 -4.94 -18.69 -3.93
N ASN A 67 -5.85 -17.74 -3.70
CA ASN A 67 -5.96 -17.05 -2.41
C ASN A 67 -6.17 -18.02 -1.24
N ALA A 68 -7.13 -18.94 -1.33
CA ALA A 68 -7.47 -19.84 -0.24
C ALA A 68 -6.27 -20.73 0.17
N GLU A 69 -5.64 -21.39 -0.79
CA GLU A 69 -4.49 -22.26 -0.54
C GLU A 69 -3.26 -21.47 -0.07
N THR A 70 -3.09 -20.25 -0.58
CA THR A 70 -1.99 -19.36 -0.17
C THR A 70 -2.20 -18.86 1.25
N MET A 71 -3.42 -18.47 1.60
CA MET A 71 -3.77 -18.04 2.96
C MET A 71 -3.62 -19.18 3.96
N GLU A 72 -4.02 -20.40 3.60
CA GLU A 72 -3.77 -21.58 4.43
C GLU A 72 -2.28 -21.78 4.69
N ALA A 73 -1.43 -21.68 3.65
CA ALA A 73 0.01 -21.80 3.79
C ALA A 73 0.60 -20.67 4.67
N ILE A 74 0.11 -19.43 4.54
CA ILE A 74 0.53 -18.30 5.38
C ILE A 74 0.16 -18.55 6.85
N LEU A 75 -1.06 -19.01 7.13
CA LEU A 75 -1.51 -19.32 8.49
C LEU A 75 -0.73 -20.48 9.12
N GLN A 76 -0.28 -21.44 8.31
CA GLN A 76 0.61 -22.52 8.78
C GLN A 76 2.04 -22.04 9.06
N ARG A 77 2.46 -20.92 8.48
CA ARG A 77 3.80 -20.35 8.67
C ARG A 77 3.85 -19.52 9.94
N GLN A 78 4.50 -20.06 10.97
CA GLN A 78 4.81 -19.28 12.18
C GLN A 78 5.63 -18.04 11.83
N ASN A 79 5.32 -16.94 12.52
CA ASN A 79 6.04 -15.67 12.41
C ASN A 79 6.06 -15.08 10.99
N PHE A 80 5.13 -15.45 10.10
CA PHE A 80 5.07 -14.88 8.74
C PHE A 80 5.03 -13.35 8.77
N MET A 81 4.10 -12.77 9.53
CA MET A 81 3.95 -11.32 9.65
C MET A 81 5.16 -10.66 10.33
N ILE A 82 5.81 -11.34 11.28
CA ILE A 82 7.05 -10.86 11.90
C ILE A 82 8.18 -10.84 10.86
N GLY A 83 8.25 -11.84 9.97
CA GLY A 83 9.17 -11.87 8.84
C GLY A 83 8.92 -10.73 7.85
N ILE A 84 7.66 -10.39 7.57
CA ILE A 84 7.32 -9.22 6.77
C ILE A 84 7.81 -7.93 7.45
N LEU A 85 7.51 -7.74 8.74
CA LEU A 85 7.93 -6.58 9.54
C LEU A 85 9.46 -6.42 9.60
N ARG A 86 10.20 -7.52 9.80
CA ARG A 86 11.67 -7.51 9.80
C ARG A 86 12.26 -6.95 8.51
N ASN A 87 11.57 -7.19 7.40
CA ASN A 87 11.99 -6.77 6.06
C ASN A 87 11.24 -5.53 5.58
N ALA A 88 10.76 -4.67 6.49
CA ALA A 88 9.95 -3.50 6.16
C ALA A 88 10.70 -2.43 5.33
N ASN A 89 12.03 -2.47 5.28
CA ASN A 89 12.82 -1.66 4.35
C ASN A 89 12.63 -2.07 2.87
N ALA A 90 12.08 -3.25 2.58
CA ALA A 90 11.81 -3.68 1.21
C ALA A 90 10.33 -3.46 0.84
N ALA A 91 10.04 -2.41 0.08
CA ALA A 91 8.68 -2.05 -0.35
C ALA A 91 7.88 -3.23 -0.98
N PRO A 92 8.47 -4.10 -1.83
CA PRO A 92 7.73 -5.26 -2.35
C PRO A 92 7.26 -6.23 -1.26
N ILE A 93 7.99 -6.34 -0.15
CA ILE A 93 7.63 -7.21 0.97
C ILE A 93 6.46 -6.61 1.75
N THR A 94 6.50 -5.31 2.03
CA THR A 94 5.44 -4.65 2.78
C THR A 94 4.15 -4.50 1.99
N ASP A 95 4.21 -4.39 0.65
CA ASP A 95 3.01 -4.41 -0.22
C ASP A 95 2.16 -5.66 0.02
N ILE A 96 2.77 -6.80 0.35
CA ILE A 96 2.06 -8.06 0.64
C ILE A 96 1.02 -7.88 1.76
N ILE A 97 1.27 -7.01 2.74
CA ILE A 97 0.33 -6.72 3.85
C ILE A 97 -1.00 -6.23 3.30
N VAL A 98 -0.95 -5.29 2.35
CA VAL A 98 -2.16 -4.74 1.72
C VAL A 98 -2.80 -5.76 0.79
N ARG A 99 -1.98 -6.51 0.04
CA ARG A 99 -2.42 -7.57 -0.89
C ARG A 99 -3.12 -8.75 -0.20
N ILE A 100 -2.89 -8.98 1.10
CA ILE A 100 -3.64 -9.98 1.86
C ILE A 100 -5.15 -9.63 1.90
N LEU A 101 -5.50 -8.33 1.90
CA LEU A 101 -6.89 -7.87 1.82
C LEU A 101 -7.39 -7.67 0.38
N ASP A 102 -6.57 -7.96 -0.62
CA ASP A 102 -7.05 -7.99 -1.99
C ASP A 102 -7.92 -9.22 -2.19
N ASN A 103 -8.94 -9.04 -3.01
CA ASN A 103 -9.80 -10.12 -3.40
C ASN A 103 -9.05 -11.06 -4.36
N PRO A 104 -9.19 -12.40 -4.25
CA PRO A 104 -8.86 -13.30 -5.35
C PRO A 104 -9.48 -12.80 -6.65
N GLU A 105 -8.79 -12.92 -7.78
CA GLU A 105 -9.30 -12.46 -9.06
C GLU A 105 -10.72 -12.99 -9.32
N THR A 106 -11.71 -12.09 -9.25
CA THR A 106 -13.01 -12.34 -9.86
C THR A 106 -12.78 -12.30 -11.36
N GLU A 107 -13.32 -13.26 -12.12
CA GLU A 107 -13.28 -13.34 -13.59
C GLU A 107 -13.95 -12.13 -14.31
N ARG A 108 -14.15 -11.01 -13.62
CA ARG A 108 -14.86 -9.81 -14.07
C ARG A 108 -13.95 -8.57 -13.99
N PRO A 109 -13.04 -8.38 -14.96
CA PRO A 109 -12.16 -7.22 -15.02
C PRO A 109 -12.87 -5.85 -15.13
N PHE A 110 -14.20 -5.81 -15.25
CA PHE A 110 -15.02 -4.60 -15.30
C PHE A 110 -16.04 -4.48 -14.15
N SER A 111 -15.94 -5.32 -13.12
CA SER A 111 -16.83 -5.24 -11.96
C SER A 111 -16.44 -4.04 -11.07
N THR A 112 -17.39 -3.15 -10.79
CA THR A 112 -17.25 -2.10 -9.76
C THR A 112 -17.53 -2.62 -8.35
N ILE A 113 -17.82 -3.92 -8.22
CA ILE A 113 -18.13 -4.55 -6.93
C ILE A 113 -16.79 -4.81 -6.23
N VAL A 114 -16.60 -4.16 -5.09
CA VAL A 114 -15.55 -4.55 -4.13
C VAL A 114 -16.02 -5.84 -3.48
N GLU A 115 -15.34 -6.94 -3.74
CA GLU A 115 -15.59 -8.22 -3.06
C GLU A 115 -14.85 -8.25 -1.71
N PRO A 116 -15.39 -8.97 -0.72
CA PRO A 116 -14.78 -9.01 0.61
C PRO A 116 -13.50 -9.84 0.58
N PRO A 117 -12.50 -9.48 1.40
CA PRO A 117 -11.36 -10.37 1.66
C PRO A 117 -11.83 -11.68 2.32
N SER A 118 -10.98 -12.71 2.25
CA SER A 118 -11.24 -13.97 2.97
C SER A 118 -11.24 -13.76 4.48
N SER A 119 -12.00 -14.57 5.22
CA SER A 119 -12.04 -14.53 6.68
C SER A 119 -10.66 -14.72 7.31
N GLU A 120 -9.88 -15.60 6.70
CA GLU A 120 -8.51 -15.94 7.05
C GLU A 120 -7.58 -14.73 6.93
N ALA A 121 -7.74 -13.93 5.87
CA ALA A 121 -6.97 -12.71 5.67
C ALA A 121 -7.28 -11.65 6.72
N VAL A 122 -8.57 -11.44 7.00
CA VAL A 122 -9.03 -10.49 8.03
C VAL A 122 -8.53 -10.92 9.42
N GLN A 123 -8.65 -12.20 9.75
CA GLN A 123 -8.20 -12.74 11.03
C GLN A 123 -6.68 -12.61 11.19
N LEU A 124 -5.90 -13.01 10.17
CA LEU A 124 -4.44 -12.90 10.20
C LEU A 124 -3.98 -11.48 10.52
N LEU A 125 -4.51 -10.48 9.81
CA LEU A 125 -4.10 -9.11 10.02
C LEU A 125 -4.56 -8.59 11.38
N ALA A 126 -5.79 -8.92 11.80
CA ALA A 126 -6.32 -8.52 13.11
C ALA A 126 -5.47 -9.04 14.28
N GLU A 127 -5.04 -10.31 14.22
CA GLU A 127 -4.24 -10.94 15.27
C GLU A 127 -2.77 -10.50 15.26
N SER A 128 -2.27 -10.02 14.12
CA SER A 128 -0.86 -9.64 13.96
C SER A 128 -0.47 -8.28 14.55
N GLU A 129 -1.45 -7.48 15.00
CA GLU A 129 -1.25 -6.09 15.48
C GLU A 129 -0.40 -5.24 14.51
N ILE A 130 -0.60 -5.44 13.20
CA ILE A 130 0.32 -4.97 12.16
C ILE A 130 0.59 -3.46 12.20
N LEU A 131 -0.42 -2.63 12.47
CA LEU A 131 -0.25 -1.18 12.60
C LEU A 131 0.65 -0.82 13.78
N MET A 132 0.49 -1.49 14.92
CA MET A 132 1.35 -1.27 16.09
C MET A 132 2.78 -1.69 15.78
N GLY A 133 2.98 -2.86 15.17
CA GLY A 133 4.30 -3.34 14.76
C GLY A 133 5.02 -2.40 13.79
N LEU A 134 4.31 -1.84 12.81
CA LEU A 134 4.85 -0.83 11.89
C LEU A 134 5.22 0.47 12.64
N GLY A 135 4.39 0.90 13.60
CA GLY A 135 4.68 2.06 14.43
C GLY A 135 5.89 1.87 15.33
N ASP A 136 6.01 0.73 16.00
CA ASP A 136 7.15 0.39 16.84
C ASP A 136 8.45 0.33 16.02
N LEU A 137 8.40 -0.16 14.77
CA LEU A 137 9.55 -0.11 13.85
C LEU A 137 9.97 1.33 13.51
N CYS A 138 9.01 2.22 13.24
CA CYS A 138 9.31 3.63 13.01
C CYS A 138 9.95 4.26 14.25
N ILE A 139 9.38 4.04 15.44
CA ILE A 139 9.88 4.56 16.71
C ILE A 139 11.31 4.10 16.95
N ALA A 140 11.56 2.78 16.89
CA ALA A 140 12.89 2.22 17.09
C ALA A 140 13.92 2.82 16.11
N THR A 141 13.53 2.99 14.84
CA THR A 141 14.42 3.57 13.82
C THR A 141 14.72 5.05 14.08
N ILE A 142 13.75 5.81 14.61
CA ILE A 142 13.94 7.22 14.99
C ILE A 142 14.83 7.33 16.23
N GLU A 143 14.60 6.49 17.25
CA GLU A 143 15.39 6.46 18.49
C GLU A 143 16.84 6.02 18.26
N GLU A 144 17.08 5.10 17.31
CA GLU A 144 18.43 4.72 16.88
C GLU A 144 19.21 5.90 16.30
N GLY A 145 18.51 6.87 15.70
CA GLY A 145 19.09 8.07 15.09
C GLY A 145 20.10 7.78 13.98
N SER A 146 20.83 8.80 13.57
CA SER A 146 21.93 8.70 12.60
C SER A 146 23.22 8.30 13.33
N SER A 147 23.51 6.99 13.34
CA SER A 147 24.77 6.46 13.87
C SER A 147 25.92 6.60 12.86
N LEU A 148 27.16 6.28 13.25
CA LEU A 148 28.33 6.08 12.36
C LEU A 148 28.19 4.82 11.46
N SER A 149 26.96 4.50 11.07
CA SER A 149 26.62 3.38 10.18
C SER A 149 27.03 3.69 8.74
N ASP A 150 27.20 2.65 7.93
CA ASP A 150 27.46 2.81 6.49
C ASP A 150 26.26 3.49 5.80
N GLU A 151 26.51 4.22 4.71
CA GLU A 151 25.49 4.95 3.93
C GLU A 151 24.33 4.02 3.50
N GLU A 152 24.65 2.74 3.25
CA GLU A 152 23.65 1.74 2.90
C GLU A 152 22.69 1.46 4.06
N GLU A 153 23.18 1.34 5.30
CA GLU A 153 22.34 1.08 6.47
C GLU A 153 21.43 2.28 6.77
N GLU A 154 21.95 3.50 6.63
CA GLU A 154 21.15 4.73 6.74
C GLU A 154 20.03 4.76 5.68
N ARG A 155 20.33 4.40 4.42
CA ARG A 155 19.31 4.28 3.37
C ARG A 155 18.23 3.28 3.74
N LEU A 156 18.60 2.10 4.26
CA LEU A 156 17.63 1.07 4.67
C LEU A 156 16.72 1.56 5.81
N ARG A 157 17.23 2.39 6.72
CA ARG A 157 16.42 3.02 7.79
C ARG A 157 15.40 4.00 7.22
N TYR A 158 15.77 4.83 6.24
CA TYR A 158 14.83 5.70 5.54
C TYR A 158 13.74 4.91 4.83
N GLU A 159 14.12 3.89 4.05
CA GLU A 159 13.19 3.02 3.34
C GLU A 159 12.22 2.34 4.32
N ARG A 160 12.70 1.92 5.50
CA ARG A 160 11.85 1.31 6.54
C ARG A 160 10.76 2.26 7.03
N ILE A 161 11.11 3.52 7.38
CA ILE A 161 10.14 4.52 7.84
C ILE A 161 9.14 4.84 6.73
N GLU A 162 9.63 5.03 5.50
CA GLU A 162 8.81 5.34 4.33
C GLU A 162 7.79 4.23 4.05
N ASN A 163 8.25 3.00 3.87
CA ASN A 163 7.40 1.86 3.56
C ASN A 163 6.39 1.60 4.68
N SER A 164 6.80 1.70 5.95
CA SER A 164 5.90 1.51 7.08
C SER A 164 4.77 2.53 7.07
N SER A 165 5.08 3.79 6.76
CA SER A 165 4.12 4.87 6.66
C SER A 165 3.16 4.70 5.49
N LEU A 166 3.68 4.29 4.32
CA LEU A 166 2.85 3.99 3.15
C LEU A 166 1.87 2.84 3.41
N VAL A 167 2.33 1.76 4.02
CA VAL A 167 1.48 0.61 4.34
C VAL A 167 0.41 0.99 5.36
N MET A 168 0.76 1.79 6.36
CA MET A 168 -0.19 2.36 7.33
C MET A 168 -1.32 3.14 6.63
N ILE A 169 -0.96 3.96 5.64
CA ILE A 169 -1.93 4.72 4.83
C ILE A 169 -2.79 3.77 3.98
N ASP A 170 -2.16 2.87 3.23
CA ASP A 170 -2.83 2.02 2.25
C ASP A 170 -3.74 0.99 2.91
N LEU A 171 -3.30 0.40 4.04
CA LEU A 171 -4.12 -0.50 4.84
C LEU A 171 -5.35 0.23 5.40
N THR A 172 -5.15 1.42 5.96
CA THR A 172 -6.27 2.23 6.47
C THR A 172 -7.25 2.59 5.35
N ARG A 173 -6.76 3.04 4.18
CA ARG A 173 -7.59 3.31 3.01
C ARG A 173 -8.36 2.09 2.57
N ARG A 174 -7.71 0.92 2.50
CA ARG A 174 -8.34 -0.33 2.11
C ARG A 174 -9.45 -0.72 3.08
N VAL A 175 -9.22 -0.61 4.38
CA VAL A 175 -10.23 -0.86 5.42
C VAL A 175 -11.41 0.11 5.31
N LEU A 176 -11.17 1.39 5.05
CA LEU A 176 -12.23 2.38 4.85
C LEU A 176 -13.05 2.08 3.59
N GLN A 177 -12.41 1.69 2.47
CA GLN A 177 -13.10 1.28 1.24
C GLN A 177 -13.99 0.06 1.49
N LEU A 178 -13.49 -0.96 2.18
CA LEU A 178 -14.25 -2.16 2.54
C LEU A 178 -15.43 -1.82 3.46
N SER A 179 -15.24 -0.92 4.42
CA SER A 179 -16.30 -0.43 5.30
C SER A 179 -17.40 0.32 4.54
N GLN A 180 -17.04 1.12 3.53
CA GLN A 180 -18.02 1.78 2.65
C GLN A 180 -18.79 0.80 1.78
N ALA A 181 -18.18 -0.33 1.42
CA ALA A 181 -18.85 -1.46 0.78
C ALA A 181 -19.70 -2.30 1.76
N HIS A 182 -19.91 -1.83 2.99
CA HIS A 182 -20.68 -2.46 4.06
C HIS A 182 -20.08 -3.75 4.63
N TYR A 183 -18.77 -3.99 4.46
CA TYR A 183 -18.07 -5.07 5.14
C TYR A 183 -17.63 -4.64 6.54
N THR A 184 -17.78 -5.53 7.51
CA THR A 184 -17.30 -5.29 8.87
C THR A 184 -15.81 -5.57 8.92
N MET A 185 -15.02 -4.55 9.25
CA MET A 185 -13.57 -4.67 9.38
C MET A 185 -13.14 -4.50 10.84
N PRO A 186 -12.08 -5.19 11.29
CA PRO A 186 -11.50 -4.99 12.61
C PRO A 186 -11.02 -3.55 12.81
N GLU A 187 -11.39 -2.95 13.93
CA GLU A 187 -11.04 -1.56 14.25
C GLU A 187 -9.52 -1.36 14.35
N ASN A 188 -8.77 -2.37 14.82
CA ASN A 188 -7.33 -2.29 14.97
C ASN A 188 -6.54 -2.30 13.65
N LEU A 189 -7.21 -2.44 12.49
CA LEU A 189 -6.63 -2.26 11.16
C LEU A 189 -6.86 -0.86 10.59
N ASN A 190 -7.51 0.01 11.37
CA ASN A 190 -7.78 1.40 11.03
C ASN A 190 -7.05 2.33 12.00
N ILE A 191 -6.13 3.15 11.49
CA ILE A 191 -5.39 4.13 12.30
C ILE A 191 -6.31 5.11 13.03
N PHE A 192 -7.48 5.43 12.47
CA PHE A 192 -8.44 6.31 13.15
C PHE A 192 -9.02 5.72 14.42
N SER A 193 -9.15 4.40 14.48
CA SER A 193 -9.60 3.69 15.68
C SER A 193 -8.46 3.47 16.68
N ASN A 194 -7.20 3.54 16.23
CA ASN A 194 -6.02 3.44 17.08
C ASN A 194 -5.03 4.60 16.82
N PRO A 195 -5.38 5.84 17.20
CA PRO A 195 -4.51 7.00 16.99
C PRO A 195 -3.23 6.94 17.84
N GLY A 196 -3.20 6.08 18.87
CA GLY A 196 -2.06 5.95 19.78
C GLY A 196 -0.78 5.54 19.07
N THR A 197 -0.87 4.68 18.04
CA THR A 197 0.29 4.28 17.24
C THR A 197 0.95 5.49 16.58
N ILE A 198 0.20 6.27 15.81
CA ILE A 198 0.76 7.45 15.12
C ILE A 198 1.16 8.54 16.10
N GLY A 199 0.40 8.73 17.18
CA GLY A 199 0.74 9.66 18.26
C GLY A 199 2.12 9.35 18.86
N ARG A 200 2.40 8.08 19.18
CA ARG A 200 3.71 7.67 19.72
C ARG A 200 4.86 7.94 18.74
N ILE A 201 4.68 7.70 17.44
CA ILE A 201 5.72 8.02 16.44
C ILE A 201 5.93 9.55 16.38
N MET A 202 4.85 10.33 16.44
CA MET A 202 4.91 11.80 16.46
C MET A 202 5.65 12.32 17.68
N ASP A 203 5.31 11.84 18.87
CA ASP A 203 5.94 12.24 20.13
C ASP A 203 7.44 11.91 20.09
N THR A 204 7.80 10.70 19.65
CA THR A 204 9.20 10.28 19.49
C THR A 204 9.97 11.18 18.53
N ALA A 205 9.36 11.53 17.38
CA ALA A 205 10.00 12.39 16.39
C ALA A 205 10.14 13.85 16.84
N LEU A 206 9.21 14.35 17.66
CA LEU A 206 9.25 15.71 18.21
C LEU A 206 10.21 15.85 19.39
N ASP A 207 10.35 14.79 20.20
CA ASP A 207 11.29 14.73 21.33
C ASP A 207 12.74 14.49 20.85
N GLY A 208 12.92 13.99 19.63
CA GLY A 208 14.23 13.76 19.01
C GLY A 208 14.97 15.04 18.58
N ASP A 209 16.26 14.90 18.27
CA ASP A 209 17.06 16.01 17.74
C ASP A 209 16.74 16.26 16.26
N LEU A 210 16.05 17.35 15.95
CA LEU A 210 15.72 17.75 14.56
C LEU A 210 16.95 18.06 13.69
N SER A 211 18.15 18.14 14.26
CA SER A 211 19.41 18.20 13.51
C SER A 211 19.74 16.85 12.84
N ASP A 212 19.25 15.74 13.39
CA ASP A 212 19.36 14.39 12.87
C ASP A 212 18.44 14.19 11.65
N PRO A 213 18.98 13.76 10.48
CA PRO A 213 18.16 13.54 9.29
C PRO A 213 17.12 12.42 9.46
N ILE A 214 17.40 11.36 10.24
CA ILE A 214 16.44 10.27 10.48
C ILE A 214 15.24 10.76 11.30
N VAL A 215 15.48 11.58 12.33
CA VAL A 215 14.41 12.19 13.12
C VAL A 215 13.52 13.07 12.24
N ARG A 216 14.12 13.90 11.36
CA ARG A 216 13.35 14.71 10.39
C ARG A 216 12.54 13.85 9.43
N VAL A 217 13.11 12.77 8.90
CA VAL A 217 12.42 11.85 8.00
C VAL A 217 11.24 11.20 8.72
N GLY A 218 11.42 10.75 9.96
CA GLY A 218 10.35 10.25 10.82
C GLY A 218 9.20 11.24 10.96
N LEU A 219 9.50 12.49 11.32
CA LEU A 219 8.50 13.55 11.47
C LEU A 219 7.74 13.83 10.18
N ILE A 220 8.46 13.94 9.04
CA ILE A 220 7.85 14.18 7.72
C ILE A 220 6.86 13.07 7.39
N HIS A 221 7.23 11.81 7.64
CA HIS A 221 6.38 10.67 7.28
C HIS A 221 5.15 10.55 8.17
N VAL A 222 5.27 10.79 9.47
CA VAL A 222 4.11 10.86 10.38
C VAL A 222 3.14 11.95 9.95
N LEU A 223 3.65 13.14 9.62
CA LEU A 223 2.82 14.23 9.11
C LEU A 223 2.17 13.87 7.77
N ASN A 224 2.89 13.18 6.89
CA ASN A 224 2.33 12.69 5.63
C ASN A 224 1.20 11.68 5.86
N VAL A 225 1.34 10.75 6.82
CA VAL A 225 0.24 9.83 7.19
C VAL A 225 -1.00 10.61 7.59
N PHE A 226 -0.85 11.62 8.45
CA PHE A 226 -1.98 12.48 8.83
C PHE A 226 -2.58 13.22 7.64
N ILE A 227 -1.76 13.88 6.81
CA ILE A 227 -2.25 14.66 5.67
C ILE A 227 -2.98 13.74 4.69
N GLU A 228 -2.37 12.64 4.28
CA GLU A 228 -2.94 11.70 3.31
C GLU A 228 -4.23 11.08 3.82
N LEU A 229 -4.29 10.68 5.10
CA LEU A 229 -5.50 10.11 5.67
C LEU A 229 -6.58 11.17 5.89
N LEU A 230 -6.28 12.34 6.47
CA LEU A 230 -7.27 13.41 6.72
C LEU A 230 -7.84 14.01 5.43
N THR A 231 -7.08 14.00 4.34
CA THR A 231 -7.54 14.46 3.02
C THR A 231 -8.19 13.38 2.17
N THR A 232 -8.21 12.12 2.63
CA THR A 232 -8.83 11.03 1.88
C THR A 232 -10.34 11.27 1.76
N GLU A 233 -10.89 11.22 0.53
CA GLU A 233 -12.33 11.42 0.25
C GLU A 233 -13.23 10.54 1.13
N LEU A 234 -12.75 9.34 1.47
CA LEU A 234 -13.44 8.38 2.34
C LEU A 234 -13.73 8.94 3.75
N ASN A 235 -12.94 9.88 4.24
CA ASN A 235 -13.18 10.56 5.53
C ASN A 235 -14.22 11.69 5.42
N PHE A 236 -14.43 12.23 4.23
CA PHE A 236 -15.53 13.17 3.98
C PHE A 236 -16.85 12.44 3.73
N CYS A 237 -16.80 11.17 3.35
CA CYS A 237 -17.94 10.27 3.24
C CYS A 237 -18.26 9.62 4.58
N SER A 238 -18.64 10.41 5.59
CA SER A 238 -19.26 9.84 6.80
C SER A 238 -20.53 9.05 6.43
N PRO A 239 -20.80 7.88 7.04
CA PRO A 239 -22.03 7.11 6.81
C PRO A 239 -23.28 7.82 7.35
N SER A 240 -23.12 8.89 8.13
CA SER A 240 -24.18 9.87 8.33
C SER A 240 -24.33 10.72 7.07
N ARG A 241 -25.19 10.26 6.15
CA ARG A 241 -25.86 11.16 5.21
C ARG A 241 -26.30 12.40 6.02
N PRO A 242 -25.89 13.62 5.68
CA PRO A 242 -26.29 14.80 6.43
C PRO A 242 -27.81 14.80 6.52
N LYS A 243 -28.32 15.01 7.74
CA LYS A 243 -29.75 14.80 8.00
C LYS A 243 -30.61 15.86 7.28
N ASN A 244 -29.97 16.91 6.78
CA ASN A 244 -30.55 18.09 6.15
C ASN A 244 -29.54 18.73 5.16
N GLU A 245 -30.05 19.56 4.26
CA GLU A 245 -29.25 20.23 3.22
C GLU A 245 -28.20 21.20 3.81
N ASP A 246 -28.46 21.77 4.97
CA ASP A 246 -27.56 22.72 5.64
C ASP A 246 -26.24 22.08 6.11
N GLU A 247 -26.29 20.87 6.71
CA GLU A 247 -25.09 20.12 7.11
C GLU A 247 -24.24 19.71 5.90
N GLN A 248 -24.88 19.33 4.79
CA GLN A 248 -24.18 19.00 3.54
C GLN A 248 -23.49 20.24 2.95
N GLN A 249 -24.12 21.40 3.09
CA GLN A 249 -23.63 22.67 2.56
C GLN A 249 -22.46 23.22 3.39
N GLU A 250 -22.50 23.03 4.70
CA GLU A 250 -21.40 23.34 5.62
C GLU A 250 -20.19 22.43 5.37
N MET A 251 -20.39 21.12 5.26
CA MET A 251 -19.31 20.17 4.94
C MET A 251 -18.65 20.48 3.58
N ASN A 252 -19.45 20.79 2.56
CA ASN A 252 -18.95 21.22 1.25
C ASN A 252 -18.20 22.57 1.32
N SER A 253 -18.57 23.47 2.23
CA SER A 253 -17.87 24.75 2.42
C SER A 253 -16.48 24.56 3.04
N ILE A 254 -16.34 23.61 3.97
CA ILE A 254 -15.07 23.28 4.62
C ILE A 254 -14.11 22.62 3.61
N ILE A 255 -14.60 21.66 2.82
CA ILE A 255 -13.81 21.03 1.74
C ILE A 255 -13.32 22.06 0.72
N ARG A 256 -14.19 23.02 0.35
CA ARG A 256 -13.81 24.14 -0.54
C ARG A 256 -12.80 25.07 0.10
N ALA A 257 -12.90 25.35 1.40
CA ALA A 257 -11.92 26.17 2.11
C ALA A 257 -10.54 25.49 2.14
N MET A 258 -10.50 24.17 2.41
CA MET A 258 -9.25 23.40 2.46
C MET A 258 -8.60 23.25 1.07
N THR A 259 -9.39 23.12 0.01
CA THR A 259 -8.88 23.06 -1.37
C THR A 259 -8.53 24.43 -1.96
N ALA A 260 -9.08 25.52 -1.40
CA ALA A 260 -8.79 26.89 -1.82
C ALA A 260 -7.45 27.44 -1.29
N SER A 261 -6.84 26.81 -0.28
CA SER A 261 -5.56 27.26 0.32
C SER A 261 -4.30 26.86 -0.48
N ARG A 262 -4.44 26.35 -1.72
CA ARG A 262 -3.30 26.29 -2.64
C ARG A 262 -3.00 27.70 -3.17
N PRO A 263 -1.78 28.25 -3.02
CA PRO A 263 -1.43 29.50 -3.67
C PRO A 263 -1.41 29.27 -5.19
N ARG A 264 -2.45 29.73 -5.89
CA ARG A 264 -2.37 29.97 -7.33
C ARG A 264 -1.49 31.19 -7.54
N SER A 265 -0.30 30.98 -8.07
CA SER A 265 0.49 32.02 -8.72
C SER A 265 -0.38 32.81 -9.71
N THR A 266 -0.58 34.09 -9.41
CA THR A 266 -0.82 35.23 -10.32
C THR A 266 -1.51 34.94 -11.67
N SER A 267 -2.81 35.27 -11.69
CA SER A 267 -3.57 36.00 -12.72
C SER A 267 -3.13 35.96 -14.19
N VAL A 268 -4.06 35.56 -15.09
CA VAL A 268 -4.55 36.39 -16.21
C VAL A 268 -5.98 35.96 -16.60
N GLY A 269 -6.92 36.92 -16.62
CA GLY A 269 -7.98 37.03 -17.64
C GLY A 269 -9.20 36.11 -17.56
N SER A 270 -10.24 36.58 -16.86
CA SER A 270 -11.61 36.08 -16.90
C SER A 270 -12.35 36.43 -18.21
N SER A 271 -12.92 35.43 -18.88
CA SER A 271 -14.06 35.56 -19.80
C SER A 271 -15.04 34.40 -19.58
N PRO A 272 -16.38 34.60 -19.63
CA PRO A 272 -17.35 33.58 -19.29
C PRO A 272 -17.56 32.58 -20.44
N LEU A 273 -17.63 31.29 -20.11
CA LEU A 273 -17.99 30.21 -21.05
C LEU A 273 -19.46 30.34 -21.52
N PRO A 274 -19.76 30.16 -22.82
CA PRO A 274 -21.12 30.05 -23.32
C PRO A 274 -21.67 28.62 -23.16
N SER A 275 -22.99 28.54 -22.94
CA SER A 275 -23.80 27.32 -22.85
C SER A 275 -23.69 26.40 -24.09
N PRO A 276 -23.89 25.08 -23.94
CA PRO A 276 -23.60 24.12 -24.99
C PRO A 276 -24.65 24.14 -26.10
N LYS A 277 -24.21 24.43 -27.34
CA LYS A 277 -24.95 24.11 -28.57
C LYS A 277 -24.22 23.00 -29.32
N SER A 278 -25.00 22.05 -29.79
CA SER A 278 -24.69 20.91 -30.65
C SER A 278 -23.87 21.26 -31.90
N VAL A 279 -22.73 20.58 -32.12
CA VAL A 279 -21.97 20.53 -33.39
C VAL A 279 -21.25 19.16 -33.44
N SER A 280 -21.74 18.18 -34.19
CA SER A 280 -21.45 17.80 -35.59
C SER A 280 -20.20 16.93 -35.78
N SER A 281 -20.36 15.93 -36.65
CA SER A 281 -19.62 14.67 -36.74
C SER A 281 -18.25 14.73 -37.46
N THR A 282 -17.57 15.87 -37.47
CA THR A 282 -16.38 16.05 -38.34
C THR A 282 -15.03 16.03 -37.61
N ASN A 283 -15.01 15.99 -36.27
CA ASN A 283 -13.75 15.98 -35.50
C ASN A 283 -13.24 14.59 -35.08
N ARG A 284 -13.97 13.51 -35.45
CA ARG A 284 -13.62 12.15 -35.01
C ARG A 284 -12.55 11.48 -35.89
N GLU A 285 -12.39 11.92 -37.14
CA GLU A 285 -11.42 11.33 -38.07
C GLU A 285 -10.00 11.94 -37.96
N GLN A 286 -9.87 13.18 -37.49
CA GLN A 286 -8.54 13.80 -37.30
C GLN A 286 -7.81 13.28 -36.04
N LEU A 287 -8.54 12.88 -34.99
CA LEU A 287 -7.94 12.34 -33.76
C LEU A 287 -7.42 10.90 -33.90
N VAL A 288 -7.95 10.13 -34.85
CA VAL A 288 -7.53 8.73 -35.09
C VAL A 288 -6.25 8.66 -35.94
N SER A 289 -5.99 9.65 -36.80
CA SER A 289 -4.78 9.71 -37.62
C SER A 289 -3.53 10.08 -36.80
N THR A 290 -3.67 10.95 -35.80
CA THR A 290 -2.55 11.35 -34.92
C THR A 290 -2.11 10.23 -33.97
N PHE A 291 -3.03 9.34 -33.55
CA PHE A 291 -2.70 8.22 -32.66
C PHE A 291 -2.06 7.00 -33.36
N MET A 292 -2.15 6.90 -34.69
CA MET A 292 -1.55 5.80 -35.45
C MET A 292 -0.09 6.05 -35.85
N LEU A 293 0.41 7.29 -35.78
CA LEU A 293 1.79 7.63 -36.16
C LEU A 293 2.81 7.54 -35.00
N GLU A 294 2.38 7.45 -33.75
CA GLU A 294 3.29 7.30 -32.60
C GLU A 294 3.62 5.83 -32.25
N ARG A 295 3.05 4.86 -32.97
CA ARG A 295 3.24 3.41 -32.68
C ARG A 295 4.27 2.70 -33.57
N GLU A 296 4.97 3.42 -34.46
CA GLU A 296 6.05 2.86 -35.31
C GLU A 296 7.47 3.33 -34.94
N LEU A 297 7.66 3.98 -33.78
CA LEU A 297 8.99 4.30 -33.25
C LEU A 297 9.14 3.85 -31.79
N LYS A 298 9.19 2.53 -31.60
CA LYS A 298 9.92 1.83 -30.52
C LYS A 298 9.98 0.33 -30.80
#